data_AF-A0A6I1Z2Z0-F1
#
_entry.id   AF-A0A6I1Z2Z0-F1
#
_cell.length_a   1.000
_cell.length_b   1.000
_cell.length_c   1.000
_cell.angle_alpha   90.00
_cell.angle_beta   90.00
_cell.angle_gamma   90.00
#
_symmetry.space_group_name_H-M   'P 1'
#
loop_
_entity.id
_entity.type
_entity.pdbx_description
1 polymer ?
#
loop_
_entity_poly.entity_id
_entity_poly.type
_entity_poly.pdbx_seq_one_letter_code
_entity_poly.pdbx_strand_id
1 'polypeptide(L)'
;MPKAFICHSCDERVEFSPEKRPCEALSGWLTVSHWKGLGAVEQYNFCSFTCLKRWADAQVPKIPEVFLKAFERKRDKKRKAMRGKYNLEGGIAP
;
A
#
# COMPACT_ATOMS: atom_id res chain seq x y z
N MET A 1 6.04 8.30 -34.83
CA MET A 1 6.84 8.44 -33.59
C MET A 1 6.62 7.19 -32.74
N PRO A 2 7.67 6.56 -32.20
CA PRO A 2 7.52 5.45 -31.26
C PRO A 2 6.73 5.93 -30.04
N LYS A 3 5.75 5.16 -29.61
CA LYS A 3 5.11 5.39 -28.31
C LYS A 3 5.95 4.66 -27.26
N ALA A 4 6.04 5.25 -26.08
CA ALA A 4 6.76 4.65 -24.97
C ALA A 4 5.86 4.58 -23.74
N PHE A 5 5.98 3.49 -23.00
CA PHE A 5 5.39 3.34 -21.69
C PHE A 5 6.49 3.44 -20.65
N ILE A 6 6.19 4.14 -19.55
CA ILE A 6 7.12 4.38 -18.45
C ILE A 6 6.49 3.83 -17.18
N CYS A 7 7.26 3.02 -16.45
CA CYS A 7 6.85 2.49 -15.17
C CYS A 7 6.80 3.63 -14.14
N HIS A 8 5.65 3.84 -13.52
CA HIS A 8 5.44 4.91 -12.54
C HIS A 8 6.19 4.73 -11.21
N SER A 9 6.86 3.58 -11.00
CA SER A 9 7.60 3.32 -9.76
C SER A 9 9.12 3.28 -9.92
N CYS A 10 9.63 2.92 -11.10
CA CYS A 10 11.08 2.74 -11.32
C CYS A 10 11.59 3.41 -12.59
N ASP A 11 10.72 4.12 -13.31
CA ASP A 11 11.04 4.84 -14.55
C ASP A 11 11.55 3.97 -15.71
N GLU A 12 11.47 2.64 -15.57
CA GLU A 12 11.73 1.70 -16.65
C GLU A 12 10.87 2.05 -17.85
N ARG A 13 11.47 2.07 -19.05
CA ARG A 13 10.83 2.53 -20.28
C ARG A 13 10.84 1.44 -21.32
N VAL A 14 9.67 1.18 -21.89
CA VAL A 14 9.51 0.28 -23.05
C VAL A 14 9.07 1.11 -24.23
N GLU A 15 9.93 1.19 -25.23
CA GLU A 15 9.57 1.70 -26.55
C GLU A 15 8.96 0.58 -27.37
N PHE A 16 7.92 0.89 -28.14
CA PHE A 16 7.35 -0.06 -29.07
C PHE A 16 7.08 0.58 -30.42
N SER A 17 7.29 -0.22 -31.47
CA SER A 17 6.90 0.14 -32.83
C SER A 17 5.37 0.29 -32.89
N PRO A 18 4.84 1.26 -33.65
CA PRO A 18 3.42 1.32 -33.98
C PRO A 18 2.87 0.01 -34.58
N GLU A 19 3.71 -0.84 -35.17
CA GLU A 19 3.31 -2.13 -35.75
C GLU A 19 3.06 -3.21 -34.70
N LYS A 20 3.60 -3.07 -33.48
CA LYS A 20 3.37 -4.03 -32.38
C LYS A 20 2.13 -3.67 -31.61
N ARG A 21 1.36 -4.69 -31.21
CA ARG A 21 0.20 -4.48 -30.34
C ARG A 21 0.69 -4.10 -28.93
N PRO A 22 0.06 -3.13 -28.26
CA PRO A 22 0.44 -2.75 -26.90
C PRO A 22 0.49 -3.94 -25.94
N CYS A 23 -0.42 -4.91 -26.05
CA CYS A 23 -0.42 -6.11 -25.22
C CYS A 23 0.80 -7.03 -25.42
N GLU A 24 1.42 -7.01 -26.60
CA GLU A 24 2.65 -7.76 -26.89
C GLU A 24 3.88 -7.01 -26.35
N ALA A 25 3.89 -5.68 -26.52
CA ALA A 25 4.96 -4.83 -26.00
C ALA A 25 4.96 -4.73 -24.47
N LEU A 26 3.79 -4.83 -23.85
CA LEU A 26 3.57 -4.70 -22.41
C LEU A 26 3.33 -6.04 -21.73
N SER A 27 3.81 -7.14 -22.29
CA SER A 27 3.68 -8.44 -21.64
C SER A 27 4.29 -8.40 -20.23
N GLY A 28 3.51 -8.77 -19.23
CA GLY A 28 3.90 -8.72 -17.81
C GLY A 28 3.74 -7.36 -17.12
N TRP A 29 3.41 -6.30 -17.86
CA TRP A 29 3.10 -4.99 -17.28
C TRP A 29 1.66 -4.92 -16.77
N LEU A 30 1.42 -3.98 -15.86
CA LEU A 30 0.14 -3.71 -15.22
C LEU A 30 -0.26 -2.26 -15.49
N THR A 31 -1.52 -2.05 -15.86
CA THR A 31 -2.10 -0.70 -16.00
C THR A 31 -3.21 -0.51 -14.96
N VAL A 32 -3.12 0.56 -14.17
CA VAL A 32 -4.16 0.98 -13.23
C VAL A 32 -4.84 2.21 -13.79
N SER A 33 -6.18 2.16 -13.90
CA SER A 33 -7.01 3.31 -14.25
C SER A 33 -7.67 3.87 -12.99
N HIS A 34 -7.37 5.13 -12.67
CA HIS A 34 -7.87 5.81 -11.48
C HIS A 34 -8.85 6.91 -11.88
N TRP A 35 -10.09 6.76 -11.46
CA TRP A 35 -11.12 7.78 -11.61
C TRP A 35 -10.87 8.94 -10.64
N LYS A 36 -10.59 10.13 -11.18
CA LYS A 36 -10.36 11.36 -10.40
C LYS A 36 -11.61 12.25 -10.29
N GLY A 37 -12.67 11.88 -11.00
CA GLY A 37 -13.92 12.63 -11.08
C GLY A 37 -14.67 12.31 -12.36
N LEU A 38 -15.75 13.05 -12.62
CA LEU A 38 -16.56 12.87 -13.82
C LEU A 38 -15.69 13.08 -15.08
N GLY A 39 -15.56 12.06 -15.91
CA GLY A 39 -14.80 12.11 -17.16
C GLY A 39 -13.27 12.17 -17.01
N ALA A 40 -12.73 12.17 -15.78
CA ALA A 40 -11.30 12.22 -15.53
C ALA A 40 -10.75 10.85 -15.10
N VAL A 41 -9.96 10.22 -15.98
CA VAL A 41 -9.27 8.96 -15.71
C VAL A 41 -7.77 9.16 -15.91
N GLU A 42 -7.01 8.96 -14.83
CA GLU A 42 -5.55 8.86 -14.91
C GLU A 42 -5.14 7.40 -15.10
N GLN A 43 -4.16 7.17 -15.96
CA GLN A 43 -3.60 5.83 -16.21
C GLN A 43 -2.15 5.77 -15.74
N TYR A 44 -1.86 4.76 -14.93
CA TYR A 44 -0.53 4.47 -14.43
C TYR A 44 -0.08 3.10 -14.92
N ASN A 45 1.17 2.98 -15.35
CA ASN A 45 1.75 1.73 -15.86
C ASN A 45 2.86 1.25 -14.93
N PHE A 46 2.97 -0.07 -14.76
CA PHE A 46 3.96 -0.69 -13.88
C PHE A 46 4.55 -1.93 -14.56
N CYS A 47 5.88 -2.07 -14.55
CA CYS A 47 6.55 -3.23 -15.15
C CYS A 47 6.37 -4.53 -14.33
N SER A 48 5.86 -4.44 -13.11
CA SER A 48 5.65 -5.60 -12.22
C SER A 48 4.69 -5.30 -11.07
N PHE A 49 4.16 -6.35 -10.44
CA PHE A 49 3.38 -6.25 -9.21
C PHE A 49 4.17 -5.59 -8.07
N THR A 50 5.48 -5.80 -8.02
CA THR A 50 6.36 -5.15 -7.03
C THR A 50 6.36 -3.64 -7.19
N CYS A 51 6.46 -3.15 -8.43
CA CYS A 51 6.39 -1.71 -8.73
C CYS A 51 5.00 -1.13 -8.41
N LEU A 52 3.92 -1.86 -8.74
CA LEU A 52 2.57 -1.46 -8.36
C LEU A 52 2.43 -1.34 -6.84
N LYS A 53 2.85 -2.36 -6.08
CA LYS A 53 2.77 -2.36 -4.62
C LYS A 53 3.54 -1.18 -4.03
N ARG A 54 4.79 -0.99 -4.45
CA ARG A 54 5.64 0.10 -3.97
C ARG A 54 4.99 1.47 -4.21
N TRP A 55 4.41 1.68 -5.39
CA TRP A 55 3.70 2.91 -5.70
C TRP A 55 2.45 3.06 -4.83
N ALA A 56 1.63 2.01 -4.70
CA ALA A 56 0.42 2.05 -3.87
C ALA A 56 0.74 2.35 -2.40
N ASP A 57 1.76 1.69 -1.83
CA ASP A 57 2.22 1.91 -0.46
C ASP A 57 2.70 3.36 -0.25
N ALA A 58 3.26 4.01 -1.28
CA ALA A 58 3.67 5.42 -1.22
C ALA A 58 2.47 6.40 -1.28
N GLN A 59 1.34 5.99 -1.89
CA GLN A 59 0.12 6.81 -1.91
C GLN A 59 -0.63 6.77 -0.57
N VAL A 60 -0.45 5.72 0.23
CA VAL A 60 -1.15 5.57 1.51
C VAL A 60 -0.53 6.53 2.54
N PRO A 61 -1.33 7.45 3.12
CA PRO A 61 -0.85 8.31 4.20
C PRO A 61 -0.33 7.46 5.35
N LYS A 62 0.94 7.65 5.73
CA LYS A 62 1.50 6.97 6.90
C LYS A 62 0.86 7.55 8.15
N ILE A 63 0.20 6.70 8.94
CA ILE A 63 -0.27 7.07 10.28
C ILE A 63 0.96 7.45 11.11
N PRO A 64 1.05 8.67 11.66
CA PRO A 64 2.20 9.06 12.46
C PRO A 64 2.39 8.11 13.65
N GLU A 65 3.64 7.72 13.93
CA GLU A 65 3.97 6.74 14.99
C GLU A 65 3.41 7.12 16.36
N VAL A 66 3.26 8.41 16.65
CA VAL A 66 2.69 8.90 17.92
C VAL A 66 1.27 8.37 18.15
N PHE A 67 0.46 8.26 17.09
CA PHE A 67 -0.87 7.68 17.19
C PHE A 67 -0.80 6.18 17.45
N LEU A 68 0.11 5.47 16.78
CA LEU A 68 0.33 4.03 17.00
C LEU A 68 0.74 3.74 18.46
N LYS A 69 1.70 4.51 18.99
CA LYS A 69 2.16 4.40 20.39
C LYS A 69 1.05 4.69 21.40
N ALA A 70 0.10 5.57 21.08
CA ALA A 70 -1.06 5.84 21.93
C ALA A 70 -2.00 4.62 22.04
N PHE A 71 -2.18 3.86 20.95
CA PHE A 71 -2.96 2.62 20.97
C PHE A 71 -2.28 1.50 21.77
N GLU A 72 -0.95 1.40 21.69
CA GLU A 72 -0.16 0.44 22.48
C GLU A 72 -0.27 0.73 23.98
N ARG A 73 -0.14 2.00 24.39
CA ARG A 73 -0.30 2.42 25.80
C ARG A 73 -1.69 2.08 26.35
N LYS A 74 -2.75 2.20 25.55
CA LYS A 74 -4.12 1.81 25.96
C LYS A 74 -4.24 0.30 26.15
N ARG A 75 -3.65 -0.50 25.24
CA ARG A 75 -3.60 -1.97 25.35
C ARG A 75 -2.88 -2.42 26.63
N ASP A 76 -1.74 -1.82 26.94
CA ASP A 76 -0.98 -2.15 28.15
C ASP A 76 -1.69 -1.74 29.44
N LYS A 77 -2.33 -0.56 29.47
CA LYS A 77 -3.16 -0.15 30.61
C LYS A 77 -4.34 -1.11 30.81
N LYS A 78 -5.01 -1.54 29.74
CA LYS A 78 -6.11 -2.52 29.81
C LYS A 78 -5.62 -3.88 30.31
N ARG A 79 -4.44 -4.33 29.85
CA ARG A 79 -3.79 -5.58 30.30
C ARG A 79 -3.39 -5.52 31.78
N LYS A 80 -2.84 -4.39 32.24
CA LYS A 80 -2.50 -4.16 33.66
C LYS A 80 -3.75 -4.08 34.55
N ALA A 81 -4.79 -3.39 34.11
CA ALA A 81 -6.06 -3.33 34.84
C ALA A 81 -6.73 -4.71 34.94
N MET A 82 -6.65 -5.53 33.89
CA MET A 82 -7.17 -6.90 33.94
C MET A 82 -6.36 -7.75 34.93
N ARG A 83 -5.02 -7.71 34.90
CA ARG A 83 -4.17 -8.41 35.88
C ARG A 83 -4.35 -7.93 37.32
N GLY A 84 -4.54 -6.63 37.53
CA GLY A 84 -4.82 -6.07 38.85
C GLY A 84 -6.14 -6.54 39.45
N LYS A 85 -7.18 -6.78 38.62
CA LYS A 85 -8.44 -7.36 39.06
C LYS A 85 -8.32 -8.83 39.47
N TYR A 86 -7.59 -9.64 38.70
CA TYR A 86 -7.32 -11.05 39.07
C TYR A 86 -6.58 -11.18 40.41
N ASN A 87 -5.70 -10.22 40.76
CA ASN A 87 -4.98 -10.23 42.05
C ASN A 87 -5.80 -9.70 43.24
N LEU A 88 -6.94 -9.02 42.99
CA LEU A 88 -7.84 -8.52 44.05
C LEU A 88 -9.00 -9.49 44.33
N GLU A 89 -9.37 -10.34 43.36
CA GLU A 89 -10.46 -11.32 43.50
C GLU A 89 -9.96 -12.76 43.75
N GLY A 90 -8.65 -13.00 43.69
CA GLY A 90 -8.03 -14.32 43.82
C GLY A 90 -7.10 -14.44 45.02
N GLY A 91 -7.63 -14.31 46.24
CA GLY A 91 -6.97 -14.86 47.41
C GLY A 91 -7.17 -16.37 47.43
N ILE A 92 -6.11 -17.15 47.17
CA ILE A 92 -5.92 -18.45 47.82
C ILE A 92 -4.47 -18.48 48.29
N ALA A 93 -4.29 -18.16 49.56
CA ALA A 93 -3.11 -18.55 50.31
C ALA A 93 -3.19 -20.06 50.59
N PRO A 94 -2.10 -20.81 50.42
CA PRO A 94 -1.68 -21.82 51.40
C PRO A 94 -0.87 -21.16 52.52
#